data_AF-A0A961VVW9-F1
#
_entry.id   AF-A0A961VVW9-F1
#
_cell.length_a   1.000
_cell.length_b   1.000
_cell.length_c   1.000
_cell.angle_alpha   90.00
_cell.angle_beta   90.00
_cell.angle_gamma   90.00
#
_symmetry.space_group_name_H-M   'P 1'
#
loop_
_entity.id
_entity.type
_entity.pdbx_description
1 polymer ?
#
loop_
_entity_poly.entity_id
_entity_poly.type
_entity_poly.pdbx_seq_one_letter_code
_entity_poly.pdbx_strand_id
1 'polypeptide(L)'
;MNEVAGVAHPGHQPDGTYVLLAQENDYDCRALLNEIEQGLKDMDKANSRIDKERSTLPPTVEAAYGRMFGGPDGGLKNAEQFRQTGTRVRALNQQLQIKNCPPVPVEERIAAITAPQAQQPAQVAVAKPQNR
;
A
#
# COMPACT_ATOMS: atom_id res chain seq x y z
N MET A 1 -22.00 26.72 -5.31
CA MET A 1 -20.81 26.06 -4.73
C MET A 1 -20.09 25.43 -5.92
N ASN A 2 -19.15 26.17 -6.52
CA ASN A 2 -18.43 25.71 -7.71
C ASN A 2 -17.11 25.08 -7.25
N GLU A 3 -17.11 23.76 -7.11
CA GLU A 3 -15.86 23.01 -7.11
C GLU A 3 -15.26 23.15 -8.50
N VAL A 4 -14.09 23.80 -8.60
CA VAL A 4 -13.34 23.91 -9.85
C VAL A 4 -12.84 22.52 -10.18
N ALA A 5 -13.65 21.77 -10.94
CA ALA A 5 -13.32 20.46 -11.47
C ALA A 5 -12.07 20.59 -12.35
N GLY A 6 -10.90 20.23 -11.82
CA GLY A 6 -9.67 20.17 -12.60
C GLY A 6 -8.38 20.57 -11.88
N VAL A 7 -8.43 21.14 -10.67
CA VAL A 7 -7.20 21.36 -9.89
C VAL A 7 -6.94 20.14 -9.02
N ALA A 8 -5.77 19.53 -9.14
CA ALA A 8 -5.38 18.42 -8.27
C ALA A 8 -5.11 18.97 -6.85
N HIS A 9 -5.74 18.37 -5.84
CA HIS A 9 -5.59 18.81 -4.45
C HIS A 9 -4.62 17.87 -3.73
N PRO A 10 -3.83 18.30 -2.73
CA PRO A 10 -2.99 17.38 -1.98
C PRO A 10 -3.79 16.23 -1.36
N GLY A 11 -3.33 14.99 -1.53
CA GLY A 11 -4.01 13.77 -1.08
C GLY A 11 -4.50 12.86 -2.22
N HIS A 12 -5.37 11.90 -1.86
CA HIS A 12 -5.98 10.96 -2.80
C HIS A 12 -6.94 11.67 -3.74
N GLN A 13 -6.74 11.46 -5.03
CA GLN A 13 -7.59 12.00 -6.09
C GLN A 13 -8.71 11.01 -6.44
N PRO A 14 -9.84 11.49 -6.97
CA PRO A 14 -10.94 10.63 -7.44
C PRO A 14 -10.55 9.74 -8.63
N ASP A 15 -9.46 10.05 -9.34
CA ASP A 15 -8.90 9.22 -10.42
C ASP A 15 -7.99 8.08 -9.92
N GLY A 16 -7.84 7.94 -8.60
CA GLY A 16 -7.00 6.91 -7.97
C GLY A 16 -5.51 7.28 -7.89
N THR A 17 -5.12 8.51 -8.24
CA THR A 17 -3.76 9.01 -8.04
C THR A 17 -3.57 9.64 -6.65
N TYR A 18 -2.32 9.96 -6.31
CA TYR A 18 -1.99 10.68 -5.08
C TYR A 18 -1.11 11.88 -5.39
N VAL A 19 -1.53 13.05 -4.90
CA VAL A 19 -0.74 14.29 -4.96
C VAL A 19 -0.10 14.49 -3.60
N LEU A 20 1.22 14.67 -3.57
CA LEU A 20 1.95 14.87 -2.32
C LEU A 20 1.48 16.12 -1.56
N LEU A 21 1.38 15.98 -0.24
CA LEU A 21 1.21 17.10 0.68
C LEU A 21 2.41 18.04 0.61
N ALA A 22 2.22 19.33 0.94
CA ALA A 22 3.32 20.30 0.99
C ALA A 22 4.47 19.80 1.87
N GLN A 23 4.14 19.25 3.04
CA GLN A 23 5.12 18.66 3.96
C GLN A 23 5.87 17.48 3.34
N GLU A 24 5.21 16.65 2.53
CA GLU A 24 5.83 15.48 1.89
C GLU A 24 6.74 15.87 0.73
N ASN A 25 6.39 16.95 0.02
CA ASN A 25 7.26 17.53 -0.99
C ASN A 25 8.57 18.06 -0.39
N ASP A 26 8.50 18.58 0.84
CA ASP A 26 9.64 19.13 1.57
C ASP A 26 10.52 18.09 2.27
N TYR A 27 10.12 16.81 2.28
CA TYR A 27 10.93 15.75 2.88
C TYR A 27 12.32 15.62 2.25
N ASP A 28 13.31 15.41 3.12
CA ASP A 28 14.64 14.98 2.69
C ASP A 28 14.65 13.50 2.29
N CYS A 29 15.77 13.03 1.72
CA CYS A 29 15.88 11.64 1.28
C CYS A 29 15.61 10.64 2.43
N ARG A 30 16.00 10.96 3.66
CA ARG A 30 15.83 10.06 4.80
C ARG A 30 14.36 9.97 5.20
N ALA A 31 13.67 11.10 5.25
CA ALA A 31 12.24 11.16 5.53
C ALA A 31 11.43 10.44 4.44
N LEU A 32 11.74 10.65 3.15
CA LEU A 32 11.11 9.93 2.05
C LEU A 32 11.28 8.42 2.18
N LEU A 33 12.51 7.95 2.44
CA LEU A 33 12.79 6.53 2.66
C LEU A 33 11.99 5.96 3.84
N ASN A 34 11.97 6.67 4.97
CA ASN A 34 11.23 6.23 6.15
C ASN A 34 9.73 6.12 5.90
N GLU A 35 9.15 7.09 5.20
CA GLU A 35 7.72 7.10 4.86
C GLU A 35 7.36 6.00 3.85
N ILE A 36 8.23 5.72 2.89
CA ILE A 36 8.08 4.58 1.96
C ILE A 36 8.13 3.26 2.75
N GLU A 37 9.10 3.09 3.64
CA GLU A 37 9.21 1.88 4.49
C GLU A 37 7.99 1.69 5.39
N GLN A 38 7.52 2.78 6.01
CA GLN A 38 6.34 2.75 6.87
C GLN A 38 5.08 2.41 6.06
N GLY A 39 4.91 3.03 4.89
CA GLY A 39 3.80 2.74 3.99
C GLY A 39 3.78 1.27 3.55
N LEU A 40 4.93 0.70 3.20
CA LEU A 40 5.03 -0.72 2.83
C LEU A 40 4.68 -1.66 3.99
N LYS A 41 5.07 -1.34 5.22
CA LYS A 41 4.64 -2.09 6.42
C LYS A 41 3.14 -2.00 6.65
N ASP A 42 2.54 -0.84 6.41
CA ASP A 42 1.12 -0.65 6.60
C ASP A 42 0.30 -1.33 5.49
N MET A 43 0.83 -1.41 4.27
CA MET A 43 0.29 -2.24 3.20
C MET A 43 0.31 -3.72 3.57
N ASP A 44 1.41 -4.24 4.11
CA ASP A 44 1.49 -5.63 4.56
C ASP A 44 0.47 -5.97 5.66
N LYS A 45 0.33 -5.07 6.65
CA LYS A 45 -0.70 -5.19 7.69
C LYS A 45 -2.11 -5.13 7.13
N ALA A 46 -2.37 -4.24 6.17
CA ALA A 46 -3.68 -4.14 5.52
C ALA A 46 -3.98 -5.43 4.75
N ASN A 47 -3.04 -5.91 3.94
CA ASN A 47 -3.18 -7.12 3.14
C ASN A 47 -3.49 -8.35 3.99
N SER A 48 -2.76 -8.57 5.09
CA SER A 48 -3.02 -9.68 6.02
C SER A 48 -4.39 -9.64 6.73
N ARG A 49 -5.11 -8.51 6.63
CA ARG A 49 -6.45 -8.31 7.20
C ARG A 49 -7.55 -8.35 6.15
N ILE A 50 -7.24 -8.25 4.86
CA ILE A 50 -8.23 -8.29 3.77
C ILE A 50 -9.01 -9.61 3.81
N ASP A 51 -8.31 -10.75 3.90
CA ASP A 51 -8.97 -12.07 3.95
C ASP A 51 -9.85 -12.23 5.19
N LYS A 52 -9.39 -11.70 6.34
CA LYS A 52 -10.18 -11.70 7.57
C LYS A 52 -11.43 -10.85 7.42
N GLU A 53 -11.31 -9.64 6.89
CA GLU A 53 -12.43 -8.74 6.65
C GLU A 53 -13.44 -9.36 5.67
N ARG A 54 -12.95 -9.96 4.57
CA ARG A 54 -13.77 -10.68 3.60
C ARG A 54 -14.56 -11.81 4.27
N SER A 55 -13.91 -12.61 5.12
CA SER A 55 -14.57 -13.71 5.85
C SER A 55 -15.64 -13.28 6.85
N THR A 56 -15.59 -12.02 7.32
CA THR A 56 -16.58 -11.47 8.26
C THR A 56 -17.83 -10.90 7.58
N LEU A 57 -17.78 -10.68 6.27
CA LEU A 57 -18.92 -10.16 5.53
C LEU A 57 -19.86 -11.30 5.12
N PRO A 58 -21.18 -11.13 5.27
CA PRO A 58 -22.13 -12.07 4.68
C PRO A 58 -21.94 -12.10 3.15
N PRO A 59 -22.03 -13.27 2.51
CA PRO A 59 -21.82 -13.41 1.06
C PRO A 59 -22.82 -12.57 0.21
N THR A 60 -23.99 -12.27 0.75
CA THR A 60 -24.97 -11.35 0.13
C THR A 60 -24.50 -9.90 0.10
N VAL A 61 -23.71 -9.50 1.10
CA VAL A 61 -23.13 -8.16 1.23
C VAL A 61 -21.93 -8.04 0.30
N GLU A 62 -21.05 -9.04 0.26
CA GLU A 62 -19.90 -9.09 -0.65
C GLU A 62 -20.31 -8.92 -2.13
N ALA A 63 -21.39 -9.59 -2.56
CA ALA A 63 -21.91 -9.48 -3.92
C ALA A 63 -22.52 -8.09 -4.24
N ALA A 64 -23.13 -7.43 -3.24
CA ALA A 64 -23.69 -6.09 -3.40
C ALA A 64 -22.60 -5.01 -3.43
N TYR A 65 -21.63 -5.08 -2.51
CA TYR A 65 -20.50 -4.16 -2.46
C TYR A 65 -19.58 -4.32 -3.66
N GLY A 66 -19.34 -5.54 -4.13
CA GLY A 66 -18.48 -5.73 -5.29
C GLY A 66 -19.04 -5.16 -6.60
N ARG A 67 -20.37 -5.12 -6.75
CA ARG A 67 -21.03 -4.44 -7.86
C ARG A 67 -21.02 -2.92 -7.72
N MET A 68 -21.10 -2.40 -6.50
CA MET A 68 -21.15 -0.97 -6.22
C MET A 68 -19.77 -0.31 -6.24
N PHE A 69 -18.72 -1.04 -5.83
CA PHE A 69 -17.35 -0.53 -5.64
C PHE A 69 -16.32 -1.17 -6.60
N GLY A 70 -16.76 -1.91 -7.61
CA GLY A 70 -15.92 -2.29 -8.76
C GLY A 70 -15.02 -3.51 -8.58
N GLY A 71 -15.39 -4.48 -7.74
CA GLY A 71 -14.65 -5.74 -7.61
C GLY A 71 -14.87 -6.47 -6.29
N PRO A 72 -14.33 -7.70 -6.12
CA PRO A 72 -14.54 -8.53 -4.92
C PRO A 72 -14.03 -7.90 -3.63
N ASP A 73 -13.10 -6.94 -3.72
CA ASP A 73 -12.58 -6.15 -2.59
C ASP A 73 -13.25 -4.79 -2.42
N GLY A 74 -14.31 -4.55 -3.19
CA GLY A 74 -15.10 -3.34 -3.10
C GLY A 74 -15.74 -3.20 -1.72
N GLY A 75 -15.57 -2.05 -1.07
CA GLY A 75 -16.12 -1.77 0.26
C GLY A 75 -15.34 -2.34 1.45
N LEU A 76 -14.28 -3.14 1.22
CA LEU A 76 -13.39 -3.58 2.30
C LEU A 76 -12.47 -2.43 2.71
N LYS A 77 -12.50 -2.08 3.99
CA LYS A 77 -11.69 -0.99 4.55
C LYS A 77 -10.20 -1.29 4.40
N ASN A 78 -9.76 -2.53 4.65
CA ASN A 78 -8.35 -2.89 4.53
C ASN A 78 -7.89 -2.92 3.07
N ALA A 79 -8.77 -3.28 2.12
CA ALA A 79 -8.42 -3.22 0.70
C ALA A 79 -8.33 -1.78 0.19
N GLU A 80 -9.24 -0.90 0.62
CA GLU A 80 -9.17 0.54 0.35
C GLU A 80 -7.87 1.13 0.92
N GLN A 81 -7.56 0.83 2.18
CA GLN A 81 -6.32 1.27 2.81
C GLN A 81 -5.09 0.76 2.05
N PHE A 82 -5.08 -0.50 1.62
CA PHE A 82 -4.00 -1.07 0.83
C PHE A 82 -3.77 -0.28 -0.48
N ARG A 83 -4.85 0.00 -1.24
CA ARG A 83 -4.78 0.78 -2.49
C ARG A 83 -4.29 2.20 -2.25
N GLN A 84 -4.88 2.87 -1.26
CA GLN A 84 -4.51 4.24 -0.90
C GLN A 84 -3.04 4.32 -0.48
N THR A 85 -2.59 3.48 0.46
CA THR A 85 -1.18 3.48 0.86
C THR A 85 -0.25 3.17 -0.32
N GLY A 86 -0.62 2.24 -1.21
CA GLY A 86 0.17 1.95 -2.42
C GLY A 86 0.35 3.15 -3.35
N THR A 87 -0.72 3.92 -3.59
CA THR A 87 -0.63 5.13 -4.44
C THR A 87 0.21 6.23 -3.79
N ARG A 88 0.10 6.44 -2.47
CA ARG A 88 0.97 7.36 -1.72
C ARG A 88 2.45 6.94 -1.79
N VAL A 89 2.75 5.66 -1.56
CA VAL A 89 4.12 5.13 -1.61
C VAL A 89 4.74 5.32 -3.00
N ARG A 90 3.98 5.12 -4.08
CA ARG A 90 4.44 5.40 -5.44
C ARG A 90 4.75 6.87 -5.67
N ALA A 91 3.88 7.77 -5.21
CA ALA A 91 4.12 9.21 -5.30
C ALA A 91 5.37 9.65 -4.53
N LEU A 92 5.58 9.11 -3.32
CA LEU A 92 6.80 9.34 -2.54
C LEU A 92 8.06 8.80 -3.27
N ASN A 93 7.96 7.65 -3.94
CA ASN A 93 9.06 7.10 -4.72
C ASN A 93 9.40 7.96 -5.95
N GLN A 94 8.40 8.52 -6.62
CA GLN A 94 8.62 9.49 -7.70
C GLN A 94 9.37 10.72 -7.18
N GLN A 95 8.99 11.25 -6.00
CA GLN A 95 9.70 12.36 -5.39
C GLN A 95 11.13 12.01 -4.98
N LEU A 96 11.36 10.78 -4.53
CA LEU A 96 12.69 10.25 -4.23
C LEU A 96 13.58 10.27 -5.48
N GLN A 97 13.03 9.87 -6.63
CA GLN A 97 13.73 9.92 -7.92
C GLN A 97 14.02 11.35 -8.37
N ILE A 98 13.05 12.26 -8.27
CA ILE A 98 13.22 13.69 -8.59
C ILE A 98 14.37 14.32 -7.77
N LYS A 99 14.50 13.93 -6.50
CA LYS A 99 15.55 14.40 -5.60
C LYS A 99 16.89 13.66 -5.74
N ASN A 100 17.02 12.73 -6.68
CA ASN A 100 18.22 11.91 -6.90
C ASN A 100 18.70 11.15 -5.65
N CYS A 101 17.75 10.70 -4.82
CA CYS A 101 18.02 9.88 -3.66
C CYS A 101 18.25 8.40 -4.06
N PRO A 102 18.79 7.54 -3.16
CA PRO A 102 19.03 6.12 -3.45
C PRO A 102 17.73 5.37 -3.85
N PRO A 103 17.70 4.66 -5.00
CA PRO A 103 16.47 4.07 -5.50
C PRO A 103 15.96 2.95 -4.59
N VAL A 104 14.64 2.88 -4.42
CA VAL A 104 13.95 1.80 -3.70
C VAL A 104 13.11 1.00 -4.70
N PRO A 105 13.20 -0.35 -4.70
CA PRO A 105 12.38 -1.21 -5.56
C PRO A 105 10.94 -1.31 -5.02
N VAL A 106 10.19 -0.21 -5.13
CA VAL A 106 8.84 -0.09 -4.56
C VAL A 106 7.86 -1.04 -5.23
N GLU A 107 7.86 -1.15 -6.55
CA GLU A 107 6.90 -2.02 -7.25
C GLU A 107 7.15 -3.50 -6.95
N GLU A 108 8.42 -3.93 -6.87
CA GLU A 108 8.77 -5.29 -6.50
C GLU A 108 8.32 -5.62 -5.08
N ARG A 109 8.42 -4.66 -4.16
CA ARG A 109 7.98 -4.85 -2.77
C ARG A 109 6.47 -4.88 -2.64
N ILE A 110 5.75 -4.04 -3.37
CA ILE A 110 4.28 -4.08 -3.43
C ILE A 110 3.82 -5.42 -4.03
N ALA A 111 4.48 -5.88 -5.10
CA ALA A 111 4.21 -7.19 -5.70
C ALA A 111 4.48 -8.33 -4.70
N ALA A 112 5.57 -8.27 -3.93
CA ALA A 112 5.87 -9.26 -2.91
C ALA A 112 4.83 -9.31 -1.77
N ILE A 113 4.23 -8.18 -1.41
CA ILE A 113 3.16 -8.12 -0.40
C ILE A 113 1.87 -8.77 -0.92
N THR A 114 1.57 -8.61 -2.21
CA THR A 114 0.32 -9.11 -2.84
C THR A 114 0.43 -10.54 -3.37
N ALA A 115 1.64 -11.07 -3.48
CA ALA A 115 1.85 -12.44 -3.90
C ALA A 115 1.13 -13.40 -2.93
N PRO A 116 0.32 -14.35 -3.44
CA PRO A 116 -0.27 -15.39 -2.60
C PRO A 116 0.87 -16.10 -1.85
N GLN A 117 0.76 -16.21 -0.53
CA GLN A 117 1.79 -16.76 0.36
C GLN A 117 2.03 -18.26 0.10
N ALA A 118 2.58 -18.62 -1.06
CA ALA A 118 3.10 -19.96 -1.34
C ALA A 118 4.61 -20.03 -1.10
N GLN A 119 5.31 -18.90 -0.93
CA GLN A 119 6.77 -18.86 -0.96
C GLN A 119 7.34 -17.77 -0.04
N GLN A 120 7.15 -17.92 1.28
CA GLN A 120 8.20 -17.50 2.20
C GLN A 120 8.82 -18.79 2.73
N PRO A 121 10.00 -19.23 2.24
CA PRO A 121 10.72 -20.28 2.94
C PRO A 121 10.94 -19.76 4.35
N ALA A 122 10.36 -20.47 5.31
CA ALA A 122 10.60 -20.26 6.73
C ALA A 122 12.09 -20.03 6.92
N GLN A 123 12.42 -18.87 7.47
CA GLN A 123 13.77 -18.52 7.84
C GLN A 123 14.34 -19.72 8.58
N VAL A 124 15.28 -20.42 7.94
CA VAL A 124 15.87 -21.65 8.44
C VAL A 124 16.46 -21.29 9.79
N ALA A 125 15.80 -21.73 10.86
CA ALA A 125 16.34 -21.64 12.19
C ALA A 125 17.69 -22.36 12.16
N VAL A 126 18.77 -21.58 12.19
CA VAL A 126 20.13 -22.08 12.30
C VAL A 126 20.25 -22.68 13.69
N ALA A 127 19.84 -23.93 13.83
CA ALA A 127 20.12 -24.75 14.99
C ALA A 127 21.61 -25.07 14.97
N LYS A 128 22.34 -24.33 15.79
CA LYS A 128 23.74 -24.53 16.16
C LYS A 128 24.03 -26.02 16.44
N PRO A 129 25.00 -26.68 15.80
CA PRO A 129 25.34 -28.06 16.13
C PRO A 129 25.99 -28.10 17.52
N GLN A 130 25.38 -28.83 18.46
CA GLN A 130 26.03 -29.25 19.70
C GLN A 130 27.01 -30.37 19.35
N ASN A 131 28.30 -30.06 19.42
CA ASN A 131 29.39 -31.00 19.26
C ASN A 131 29.49 -31.85 20.54
N ARG A 132 29.56 -33.17 20.40
CA ARG A 132 29.78 -34.14 21.48
C ARG A 132 31.20 -34.68 21.40
#